data_AF-A0A848VB80-F1
#
_entry.id   AF-A0A848VB80-F1
#
_cell.length_a   1.000
_cell.length_b   1.000
_cell.length_c   1.000
_cell.angle_alpha   90.00
_cell.angle_beta   90.00
_cell.angle_gamma   90.00
#
_symmetry.space_group_name_H-M   'P 1'
#
loop_
_entity.id
_entity.type
_entity.pdbx_description
1 polymer ?
#
loop_
_entity_poly.entity_id
_entity_poly.type
_entity_poly.pdbx_seq_one_letter_code
_entity_poly.pdbx_strand_id
1 'polypeptide(L)'
;MADQMLVAIGGRTAWAELKNTINGSVQNRANEPTVVYAVITMDFQKPRFRIETTAQDLHLVRVINGDKSWRLRLSGNIEDVPESLMQDELRWYGAHLYRTIHRIAARDPAISLDIDDQGRLQIFADGERILWLRLDAKGEPYAFGAYSDETGSLSGPWTFQQGAIHHPTWTSSADGTWRASIRRLDLNVPLHEQMFVRPESEN
;
A
#
# COMPACT_ATOMS: atom_id res chain seq x y z
N MET A 1 15.38 -16.20 0.22
CA MET A 1 13.94 -15.93 0.04
C MET A 1 13.67 -14.56 -0.58
N ALA A 2 14.14 -13.45 0.00
CA ALA A 2 13.92 -12.11 -0.55
C ALA A 2 14.46 -11.89 -1.98
N ASP A 3 15.65 -12.41 -2.31
CA ASP A 3 16.19 -12.31 -3.68
C ASP A 3 15.33 -13.06 -4.71
N GLN A 4 14.88 -14.28 -4.36
CA GLN A 4 13.98 -15.07 -5.20
C GLN A 4 12.66 -14.33 -5.44
N MET A 5 12.10 -13.74 -4.38
CA MET A 5 10.91 -12.89 -4.50
C MET A 5 11.15 -11.77 -5.50
N LEU A 6 12.19 -10.97 -5.29
CA LEU A 6 12.49 -9.83 -6.16
C LEU A 6 12.64 -10.26 -7.62
N VAL A 7 13.31 -11.39 -7.89
CA VAL A 7 13.39 -11.95 -9.26
C VAL A 7 12.00 -12.26 -9.83
N ALA A 8 11.12 -12.89 -9.05
CA ALA A 8 9.78 -13.25 -9.50
C ALA A 8 8.88 -12.03 -9.80
N ILE A 9 9.07 -10.92 -9.09
CA ILE A 9 8.19 -9.74 -9.17
C ILE A 9 8.78 -8.54 -9.94
N GLY A 10 9.79 -8.75 -10.78
CA GLY A 10 10.30 -7.70 -11.70
C GLY A 10 11.77 -7.30 -11.53
N GLY A 11 12.45 -7.88 -10.55
CA GLY A 11 13.88 -7.70 -10.30
C GLY A 11 14.19 -6.62 -9.27
N ARG A 12 15.32 -6.80 -8.57
CA ARG A 12 15.80 -5.90 -7.51
C ARG A 12 15.97 -4.46 -8.00
N THR A 13 16.63 -4.26 -9.14
CA THR A 13 16.93 -2.91 -9.65
C THR A 13 15.66 -2.11 -9.89
N ALA A 14 14.67 -2.69 -10.57
CA ALA A 14 13.41 -2.01 -10.86
C ALA A 14 12.67 -1.57 -9.58
N TRP A 15 12.59 -2.46 -8.58
CA TRP A 15 11.95 -2.13 -7.30
C TRP A 15 12.73 -1.08 -6.50
N ALA A 16 14.06 -1.14 -6.52
CA ALA A 16 14.92 -0.18 -5.80
C ALA A 16 14.83 1.24 -6.39
N GLU A 17 14.55 1.37 -7.69
CA GLU A 17 14.44 2.66 -8.39
C GLU A 17 13.06 3.33 -8.22
N LEU A 18 12.08 2.64 -7.62
CA LEU A 18 10.77 3.24 -7.37
C LEU A 18 10.85 4.38 -6.37
N LYS A 19 10.27 5.51 -6.74
CA LYS A 19 10.10 6.71 -5.92
C LYS A 19 8.67 6.87 -5.44
N ASN A 20 7.71 6.34 -6.19
CA ASN A 20 6.30 6.38 -5.86
C ASN A 20 5.48 5.39 -6.71
N THR A 21 4.23 5.21 -6.30
CA THR A 21 3.21 4.49 -7.07
C THR A 21 1.87 5.25 -7.03
N ILE A 22 1.09 5.12 -8.10
CA ILE A 22 -0.34 5.44 -8.11
C ILE A 22 -1.08 4.17 -8.49
N ASN A 23 -1.79 3.58 -7.53
CA ASN A 23 -2.56 2.33 -7.72
C ASN A 23 -4.05 2.63 -7.71
N GLY A 24 -4.73 2.27 -8.79
CA GLY A 24 -6.19 2.29 -8.91
C GLY A 24 -6.76 0.88 -8.81
N SER A 25 -7.76 0.70 -7.95
CA SER A 25 -8.41 -0.60 -7.72
C SER A 25 -9.93 -0.47 -7.59
N VAL A 26 -10.65 -1.47 -8.11
CA VAL A 26 -12.06 -1.68 -7.74
C VAL A 26 -12.07 -2.54 -6.48
N GLN A 27 -12.67 -2.04 -5.40
CA GLN A 27 -12.78 -2.75 -4.14
C GLN A 27 -14.22 -3.20 -3.88
N ASN A 28 -14.39 -4.46 -3.51
CA ASN A 28 -15.63 -5.04 -3.01
C ASN A 28 -15.52 -5.15 -1.48
N ARG A 29 -16.58 -4.77 -0.77
CA ARG A 29 -16.62 -4.68 0.68
C ARG A 29 -17.89 -5.38 1.19
N ALA A 30 -17.85 -5.95 2.38
CA ALA A 30 -19.03 -6.51 3.03
C ALA A 30 -20.04 -5.43 3.49
N ASN A 31 -19.58 -4.19 3.61
CA ASN A 31 -20.37 -3.04 4.03
C ASN A 31 -20.66 -2.11 2.85
N GLU A 32 -21.69 -1.28 2.97
CA GLU A 32 -22.03 -0.30 1.95
C GLU A 32 -21.05 0.91 1.92
N PRO A 33 -20.76 1.48 0.74
CA PRO A 33 -21.08 0.92 -0.57
C PRO A 33 -20.30 -0.37 -0.85
N THR A 34 -21.04 -1.38 -1.32
CA THR A 34 -20.48 -2.72 -1.60
C THR A 34 -19.33 -2.67 -2.62
N VAL A 35 -19.36 -1.73 -3.57
CA VAL A 35 -18.32 -1.53 -4.58
C VAL A 35 -17.86 -0.08 -4.59
N VAL A 36 -16.54 0.12 -4.56
CA VAL A 36 -15.90 1.43 -4.72
C VAL A 36 -14.73 1.35 -5.68
N TYR A 37 -14.32 2.49 -6.23
CA TYR A 37 -13.01 2.66 -6.83
C TYR A 37 -12.09 3.40 -5.87
N ALA A 38 -10.90 2.88 -5.62
CA ALA A 38 -9.92 3.49 -4.74
C ALA A 38 -8.62 3.77 -5.49
N VAL A 39 -8.11 4.99 -5.38
CA VAL A 39 -6.80 5.42 -5.89
C VAL A 39 -5.90 5.72 -4.71
N ILE A 40 -4.76 5.04 -4.64
CA ILE A 40 -3.71 5.26 -3.65
C ILE A 40 -2.50 5.84 -4.37
N THR A 41 -2.19 7.11 -4.09
CA THR A 41 -0.94 7.76 -4.48
C THR A 41 0.01 7.72 -3.30
N MET A 42 1.12 7.01 -3.42
CA MET A 42 2.08 6.82 -2.33
C MET A 42 3.48 7.25 -2.74
N ASP A 43 4.05 8.16 -1.95
CA ASP A 43 5.46 8.58 -2.06
C ASP A 43 6.32 7.60 -1.26
N PHE A 44 7.42 7.08 -1.81
CA PHE A 44 8.33 6.20 -1.06
C PHE A 44 9.47 6.97 -0.39
N GLN A 45 9.71 8.21 -0.81
CA GLN A 45 10.82 9.06 -0.36
C GLN A 45 10.44 9.90 0.85
N LYS A 46 9.14 10.17 1.05
CA LYS A 46 8.61 10.97 2.16
C LYS A 46 7.36 10.29 2.73
N PRO A 47 7.09 10.41 4.05
CA PRO A 47 5.89 9.84 4.68
C PRO A 47 4.63 10.64 4.30
N ARG A 48 4.25 10.58 3.02
CA ARG A 48 3.05 11.21 2.50
C ARG A 48 2.35 10.33 1.48
N PHE A 49 1.03 10.40 1.49
CA PHE A 49 0.20 9.67 0.56
C PHE A 49 -1.20 10.30 0.48
N ARG A 50 -1.92 9.96 -0.58
CA ARG A 50 -3.31 10.31 -0.80
C ARG A 50 -4.08 9.05 -1.12
N ILE A 51 -5.23 8.87 -0.47
CA ILE A 51 -6.20 7.84 -0.80
C ILE A 51 -7.51 8.52 -1.17
N GLU A 52 -7.99 8.23 -2.36
CA GLU A 52 -9.28 8.72 -2.85
C GLU A 52 -10.18 7.53 -3.14
N THR A 53 -11.38 7.54 -2.56
CA THR A 53 -12.37 6.47 -2.70
C THR A 53 -13.66 7.04 -3.26
N THR A 54 -14.14 6.50 -4.37
CA THR A 54 -15.35 6.95 -5.05
C THR A 54 -16.35 5.81 -5.28
N ALA A 55 -17.63 6.12 -5.20
CA ALA A 55 -18.77 5.34 -5.69
C ALA A 55 -19.90 6.30 -6.10
N GLN A 56 -21.06 5.79 -6.50
CA GLN A 56 -22.17 6.60 -7.00
C GLN A 56 -22.53 7.78 -6.08
N ASP A 57 -22.61 7.55 -4.77
CA ASP A 57 -22.94 8.57 -3.76
C ASP A 57 -21.86 8.69 -2.68
N LEU A 58 -20.62 8.33 -3.02
CA LEU A 58 -19.48 8.37 -2.09
C LEU A 58 -18.31 9.07 -2.74
N HIS A 59 -17.77 10.08 -2.06
CA HIS A 59 -16.45 10.62 -2.34
C HIS A 59 -15.71 10.88 -1.03
N LEU A 60 -14.68 10.09 -0.77
CA LEU A 60 -13.81 10.24 0.38
C LEU A 60 -12.40 10.52 -0.11
N VAL A 61 -11.72 11.44 0.57
CA VAL A 61 -10.30 11.69 0.35
C VAL A 61 -9.61 11.70 1.70
N ARG A 62 -8.44 11.08 1.78
CA ARG A 62 -7.54 11.19 2.92
C ARG A 62 -6.15 11.51 2.41
N VAL A 63 -5.56 12.56 2.95
CA VAL A 63 -4.20 13.00 2.62
C VAL A 63 -3.38 13.06 3.89
N ILE A 64 -2.27 12.33 3.88
CA ILE A 64 -1.25 12.38 4.92
C ILE A 64 -0.04 13.10 4.35
N ASN A 65 0.35 14.20 4.98
CA ASN A 65 1.47 15.07 4.59
C ASN A 65 1.94 15.92 5.79
N GLY A 66 2.24 15.28 6.92
CA GLY A 66 2.60 15.96 8.17
C GLY A 66 1.51 16.92 8.65
N ASP A 67 1.90 18.14 9.03
CA ASP A 67 0.97 19.18 9.51
C ASP A 67 -0.04 19.67 8.46
N LYS A 68 0.15 19.30 7.18
CA LYS A 68 -0.75 19.64 6.07
C LYS A 68 -1.78 18.54 5.76
N SER A 69 -1.94 17.58 6.66
CA SER A 69 -2.85 16.44 6.44
C SER A 69 -4.31 16.85 6.57
N TRP A 70 -5.17 16.27 5.74
CA TRP A 70 -6.60 16.57 5.72
C TRP A 70 -7.41 15.37 5.22
N ARG A 71 -8.73 15.42 5.42
CA ARG A 71 -9.66 14.43 4.88
C ARG A 71 -10.97 15.06 4.43
N LEU A 72 -11.54 14.54 3.35
CA LEU A 72 -12.92 14.75 2.94
C LEU A 72 -13.76 13.59 3.48
N ARG A 73 -14.75 13.90 4.32
CA ARG A 73 -15.68 12.91 4.88
C ARG A 73 -16.93 12.75 4.02
N LEU A 74 -17.70 11.69 4.30
CA LEU A 74 -19.00 11.44 3.69
C LEU A 74 -19.97 12.62 3.81
N SER A 75 -19.86 13.41 4.88
CA SER A 75 -20.68 14.61 5.08
C SER A 75 -20.33 15.78 4.14
N GLY A 76 -19.31 15.65 3.29
CA GLY A 76 -18.78 16.73 2.44
C GLY A 76 -17.80 17.66 3.16
N ASN A 77 -17.58 17.48 4.46
CA ASN A 77 -16.68 18.34 5.23
C ASN A 77 -15.22 17.99 4.95
N ILE A 78 -14.42 19.02 4.71
CA ILE A 78 -12.95 18.94 4.68
C ILE A 78 -12.45 19.27 6.08
N GLU A 79 -11.80 18.30 6.73
CA GLU A 79 -11.35 18.40 8.11
C GLU A 79 -9.88 18.03 8.23
N ASP A 80 -9.29 18.40 9.36
CA ASP A 80 -7.98 17.91 9.75
C ASP A 80 -8.04 16.41 10.06
N VAL A 81 -6.91 15.73 9.92
CA VAL A 81 -6.77 14.32 10.31
C VAL A 81 -6.56 14.27 11.83
N PRO A 82 -7.44 13.62 12.61
CA PRO A 82 -7.24 13.48 14.05
C PRO A 82 -5.91 12.77 14.36
N GLU A 83 -5.26 13.14 15.46
CA GLU A 83 -3.95 12.61 15.84
C GLU A 83 -3.93 11.07 15.96
N SER A 84 -4.99 10.48 16.53
CA SER A 84 -5.11 9.02 16.61
C SER A 84 -5.12 8.36 15.23
N LEU A 85 -5.88 8.92 14.29
CA LEU A 85 -5.89 8.46 12.90
C LEU A 85 -4.53 8.69 12.23
N MET A 86 -3.86 9.81 12.50
CA MET A 86 -2.52 10.09 11.96
C MET A 86 -1.53 8.98 12.31
N GLN A 87 -1.53 8.52 13.56
CA GLN A 87 -0.63 7.45 14.01
C GLN A 87 -0.90 6.13 13.28
N ASP A 88 -2.18 5.76 13.14
CA ASP A 88 -2.58 4.55 12.41
C ASP A 88 -2.18 4.62 10.93
N GLU A 89 -2.32 5.78 10.31
CA GLU A 89 -1.97 6.01 8.90
C GLU A 89 -0.46 5.99 8.65
N LEU A 90 0.34 6.56 9.56
CA LEU A 90 1.80 6.49 9.50
C LEU A 90 2.30 5.06 9.76
N ARG A 91 1.64 4.33 10.67
CA ARG A 91 1.88 2.92 10.92
C ARG A 91 1.59 2.09 9.66
N TRP A 92 0.45 2.32 9.01
CA TRP A 92 0.10 1.68 7.74
C TRP A 92 1.13 1.99 6.64
N TYR A 93 1.55 3.25 6.51
CA TYR A 93 2.62 3.65 5.58
C TYR A 93 3.95 2.93 5.85
N GLY A 94 4.32 2.79 7.13
CA GLY A 94 5.53 2.09 7.56
C GLY A 94 5.59 0.64 7.10
N ALA A 95 4.45 -0.06 7.14
CA ALA A 95 4.31 -1.47 6.78
C ALA A 95 3.78 -1.73 5.36
N HIS A 96 3.44 -0.70 4.59
CA HIS A 96 2.80 -0.87 3.28
C HIS A 96 3.58 -1.79 2.33
N LEU A 97 2.90 -2.78 1.74
CA LEU A 97 3.51 -3.88 0.96
C LEU A 97 4.51 -3.40 -0.09
N TYR A 98 4.11 -2.51 -1.01
CA TYR A 98 5.00 -2.07 -2.11
C TYR A 98 6.16 -1.22 -1.61
N ARG A 99 5.93 -0.44 -0.56
CA ARG A 99 7.00 0.36 0.05
C ARG A 99 8.01 -0.56 0.74
N THR A 100 7.54 -1.59 1.44
CA THR A 100 8.41 -2.58 2.07
C THR A 100 9.23 -3.35 1.03
N ILE A 101 8.62 -3.79 -0.08
CA ILE A 101 9.35 -4.44 -1.18
C ILE A 101 10.41 -3.50 -1.76
N HIS A 102 10.08 -2.23 -2.00
CA HIS A 102 11.04 -1.22 -2.41
C HIS A 102 12.22 -1.11 -1.43
N ARG A 103 11.96 -1.04 -0.11
CA ARG A 103 13.01 -0.97 0.93
C ARG A 103 13.91 -2.21 0.94
N ILE A 104 13.33 -3.40 0.77
CA ILE A 104 14.09 -4.66 0.62
C ILE A 104 15.00 -4.59 -0.62
N ALA A 105 14.46 -4.12 -1.74
CA ALA A 105 15.18 -4.00 -3.00
C ALA A 105 16.34 -3.01 -2.91
N ALA A 106 16.09 -1.85 -2.30
CA ALA A 106 17.05 -0.77 -2.07
C ALA A 106 18.09 -1.09 -0.97
N ARG A 107 17.93 -2.22 -0.25
CA ARG A 107 18.77 -2.59 0.90
C ARG A 107 18.79 -1.49 1.97
N ASP A 108 17.60 -0.98 2.30
CA ASP A 108 17.45 0.03 3.34
C ASP A 108 18.06 -0.48 4.67
N PRO A 109 19.09 0.21 5.24
CA PRO A 109 19.74 -0.24 6.46
C PRO A 109 18.85 -0.14 7.71
N ALA A 110 17.71 0.56 7.62
CA ALA A 110 16.74 0.67 8.71
C ALA A 110 15.79 -0.54 8.78
N ILE A 111 15.94 -1.55 7.91
CA ILE A 111 15.24 -2.83 8.04
C ILE A 111 16.19 -4.00 8.16
N SER A 112 15.71 -5.04 8.86
CA SER A 112 16.32 -6.36 8.85
C SER A 112 15.31 -7.40 8.37
N LEU A 113 15.84 -8.52 7.87
CA LEU A 113 15.08 -9.62 7.32
C LEU A 113 15.35 -10.88 8.12
N ASP A 114 14.31 -11.66 8.39
CA ASP A 114 14.42 -12.98 9.00
C ASP A 114 13.46 -13.97 8.31
N ILE A 115 13.67 -15.26 8.55
CA ILE A 115 12.75 -16.31 8.13
C ILE A 115 12.32 -17.07 9.37
N ASP A 116 11.01 -17.10 9.62
CA ASP A 116 10.49 -17.84 10.77
C ASP A 116 10.39 -19.35 10.54
N ASP A 117 10.00 -20.07 11.59
CA ASP A 117 9.80 -21.51 11.60
C ASP A 117 8.72 -22.00 10.64
N GLN A 118 7.81 -21.12 10.21
CA GLN A 118 6.77 -21.37 9.21
C GLN A 118 7.22 -21.01 7.79
N GLY A 119 8.48 -20.57 7.61
CA GLY A 119 9.02 -20.18 6.31
C GLY A 119 8.49 -18.84 5.79
N ARG A 120 7.97 -17.97 6.66
CA ARG A 120 7.60 -16.61 6.28
C ARG A 120 8.83 -15.72 6.26
N LEU A 121 8.97 -14.93 5.19
CA LEU A 121 9.92 -13.82 5.18
C LEU A 121 9.36 -12.71 6.07
N GLN A 122 10.04 -12.43 7.18
CA GLN A 122 9.70 -11.38 8.12
C GLN A 122 10.58 -10.16 7.90
N ILE A 123 9.98 -8.97 7.99
CA ILE A 123 10.65 -7.68 7.85
C ILE A 123 10.49 -6.92 9.16
N PHE A 124 11.59 -6.45 9.71
CA PHE A 124 11.62 -5.69 10.95
C PHE A 124 12.13 -4.28 10.70
N ALA A 125 11.63 -3.32 11.47
CA ALA A 125 12.18 -1.97 11.62
C ALA A 125 12.20 -1.63 13.10
N ASP A 126 13.29 -1.04 13.59
CA ASP A 126 13.47 -0.68 15.00
C ASP A 126 13.17 -1.82 16.00
N GLY A 127 13.47 -3.06 15.60
CA GLY A 127 13.23 -4.27 16.39
C GLY A 127 11.78 -4.78 16.41
N GLU A 128 10.84 -4.07 15.79
CA GLU A 128 9.44 -4.52 15.63
C GLU A 128 9.22 -5.12 14.24
N ARG A 129 8.48 -6.23 14.17
CA ARG A 129 8.07 -6.82 12.89
C ARG A 129 7.03 -5.92 12.23
N ILE A 130 7.34 -5.36 11.07
CA ILE A 130 6.43 -4.48 10.31
C ILE A 130 5.60 -5.25 9.28
N LEU A 131 6.15 -6.30 8.68
CA LEU A 131 5.48 -7.09 7.64
C LEU A 131 5.99 -8.54 7.65
N TRP A 132 5.14 -9.51 7.33
CA TRP A 132 5.55 -10.84 6.93
C TRP A 132 4.99 -11.19 5.54
N LEU A 133 5.70 -12.05 4.80
CA LEU A 133 5.33 -12.52 3.46
C LEU A 133 5.44 -14.05 3.40
N ARG A 134 4.46 -14.70 2.76
CA ARG A 134 4.58 -16.08 2.28
C ARG A 134 4.75 -16.08 0.78
N LEU A 135 5.71 -16.85 0.31
CA LEU A 135 6.01 -16.97 -1.12
C LEU A 135 5.55 -18.32 -1.66
N ASP A 136 5.08 -18.33 -2.90
CA ASP A 136 4.77 -19.56 -3.61
C ASP A 136 6.05 -20.23 -4.15
N ALA A 137 5.91 -21.34 -4.87
CA ALA A 137 7.04 -22.06 -5.44
C ALA A 137 7.85 -21.24 -6.48
N LYS A 138 7.23 -20.23 -7.11
CA LYS A 138 7.91 -19.31 -8.04
C LYS A 138 8.63 -18.17 -7.30
N GLY A 139 8.31 -17.96 -6.03
CA GLY A 139 8.79 -16.83 -5.24
C GLY A 139 7.81 -15.65 -5.21
N GLU A 140 6.62 -15.76 -5.80
CA GLU A 140 5.62 -14.69 -5.76
C GLU A 140 4.98 -14.63 -4.36
N PRO A 141 4.83 -13.43 -3.75
CA PRO A 141 4.09 -13.31 -2.50
C PRO A 141 2.61 -13.68 -2.71
N TYR A 142 2.10 -14.71 -2.04
CA TYR A 142 0.68 -15.07 -2.10
C TYR A 142 -0.11 -14.72 -0.84
N ALA A 143 0.59 -14.45 0.27
CA ALA A 143 0.00 -13.97 1.50
C ALA A 143 0.94 -13.02 2.23
N PHE A 144 0.38 -12.06 2.95
CA PHE A 144 1.14 -11.10 3.75
C PHE A 144 0.31 -10.54 4.90
N GLY A 145 0.95 -10.10 5.98
CA GLY A 145 0.31 -9.44 7.11
C GLY A 145 1.23 -8.40 7.73
N ALA A 146 0.65 -7.37 8.33
CA ALA A 146 1.38 -6.24 8.92
C ALA A 146 1.34 -6.30 10.45
N TYR A 147 2.46 -6.01 11.11
CA TYR A 147 2.54 -6.03 12.58
C TYR A 147 1.95 -7.32 13.16
N SER A 148 1.19 -7.26 14.27
CA SER A 148 0.59 -8.42 14.92
C SER A 148 -0.50 -9.16 14.12
N ASP A 149 -0.83 -8.74 12.90
CA ASP A 149 -1.79 -9.47 12.05
C ASP A 149 -1.16 -10.77 11.53
N GLU A 150 -1.44 -11.88 12.21
CA GLU A 150 -1.02 -13.22 11.82
C GLU A 150 -1.94 -13.85 10.76
N THR A 151 -3.15 -13.29 10.54
CA THR A 151 -4.11 -13.81 9.56
C THR A 151 -3.74 -13.32 8.16
N GLY A 152 -3.48 -12.02 8.05
CA GLY A 152 -3.03 -11.39 6.83
C GLY A 152 -4.09 -11.30 5.74
N SER A 153 -3.60 -10.97 4.55
CA SER A 153 -4.31 -10.89 3.29
C SER A 153 -3.70 -11.84 2.28
N LEU A 154 -4.51 -12.29 1.33
CA LEU A 154 -4.10 -13.08 0.18
C LEU A 154 -3.94 -12.16 -1.04
N SER A 155 -3.02 -12.47 -1.93
CA SER A 155 -2.85 -11.74 -3.19
C SER A 155 -2.29 -12.62 -4.29
N GLY A 156 -2.42 -12.13 -5.52
CA GLY A 156 -1.81 -12.75 -6.70
C GLY A 156 -2.76 -12.83 -7.89
N PRO A 157 -2.43 -13.64 -8.90
CA PRO A 157 -1.04 -13.84 -9.31
C PRO A 157 -0.34 -12.48 -9.59
N TRP A 158 0.99 -12.45 -9.57
CA TRP A 158 1.77 -11.22 -9.84
C TRP A 158 1.99 -11.00 -11.34
N THR A 159 0.90 -10.97 -12.11
CA THR A 159 0.95 -10.88 -13.58
C THR A 159 0.53 -9.52 -14.13
N PHE A 160 0.08 -8.59 -13.29
CA PHE A 160 -0.14 -7.21 -13.74
C PHE A 160 1.23 -6.54 -13.88
N GLN A 161 1.62 -6.16 -15.09
CA GLN A 161 2.93 -5.57 -15.36
C GLN A 161 2.82 -4.09 -15.71
N GLN A 162 3.68 -3.27 -15.10
CA GLN A 162 3.91 -1.89 -15.50
C GLN A 162 5.43 -1.66 -15.58
N GLY A 163 5.95 -1.45 -16.78
CA GLY A 163 7.40 -1.50 -17.01
C GLY A 163 7.95 -2.87 -16.58
N ALA A 164 9.01 -2.87 -15.76
CA ALA A 164 9.57 -4.10 -15.19
C ALA A 164 8.86 -4.58 -13.92
N ILE A 165 8.03 -3.75 -13.29
CA ILE A 165 7.39 -4.09 -12.01
C ILE A 165 6.21 -5.02 -12.26
N HIS A 166 6.20 -6.14 -11.54
CA HIS A 166 5.04 -7.02 -11.46
C HIS A 166 4.23 -6.68 -10.21
N HIS A 167 2.92 -6.82 -10.31
CA HIS A 167 1.97 -6.44 -9.29
C HIS A 167 0.86 -7.51 -9.19
N PRO A 168 0.33 -7.78 -7.98
CA PRO A 168 -0.78 -8.73 -7.86
C PRO A 168 -2.00 -8.22 -8.62
N THR A 169 -2.70 -9.11 -9.32
CA THR A 169 -3.94 -8.72 -10.03
C THR A 169 -5.10 -8.46 -9.07
N TRP A 170 -5.08 -9.11 -7.90
CA TRP A 170 -6.04 -8.88 -6.83
C TRP A 170 -5.41 -9.08 -5.45
N THR A 171 -6.07 -8.54 -4.44
CA THR A 171 -5.79 -8.74 -3.02
C THR A 171 -7.11 -8.96 -2.27
N SER A 172 -7.12 -9.76 -1.22
CA SER A 172 -8.30 -10.01 -0.38
C SER A 172 -7.91 -10.15 1.08
N SER A 173 -8.77 -9.73 2.00
CA SER A 173 -8.73 -10.23 3.37
C SER A 173 -8.93 -11.74 3.38
N ALA A 174 -8.41 -12.44 4.39
CA ALA A 174 -8.52 -13.90 4.47
C ALA A 174 -9.98 -14.40 4.53
N ASP A 175 -10.88 -13.61 5.11
CA ASP A 175 -12.32 -13.90 5.21
C ASP A 175 -13.14 -13.45 3.98
N GLY A 176 -12.51 -12.79 3.01
CA GLY A 176 -13.16 -12.30 1.79
C GLY A 176 -14.09 -11.09 1.96
N THR A 177 -14.19 -10.54 3.17
CA THR A 177 -15.03 -9.36 3.46
C THR A 177 -14.54 -8.09 2.76
N TRP A 178 -13.25 -8.05 2.40
CA TRP A 178 -12.68 -7.03 1.54
C TRP A 178 -11.87 -7.67 0.41
N ARG A 179 -12.10 -7.24 -0.82
CA ARG A 179 -11.41 -7.72 -2.04
C ARG A 179 -11.11 -6.54 -2.95
N ALA A 180 -9.90 -6.43 -3.45
CA ALA A 180 -9.49 -5.41 -4.42
C ALA A 180 -9.03 -6.07 -5.72
N SER A 181 -9.56 -5.63 -6.86
CA SER A 181 -9.02 -5.94 -8.17
C SER A 181 -8.30 -4.71 -8.71
N ILE A 182 -7.03 -4.89 -9.05
CA ILE A 182 -6.15 -3.81 -9.49
C ILE A 182 -6.45 -3.51 -10.95
N ARG A 183 -6.67 -2.23 -11.24
CA ARG A 183 -7.07 -1.74 -12.58
C ARG A 183 -6.02 -0.84 -13.20
N ARG A 184 -5.21 -0.18 -12.37
CA ARG A 184 -4.20 0.77 -12.83
C ARG A 184 -3.01 0.76 -11.88
N LEU A 185 -1.82 0.87 -12.46
CA LEU A 185 -0.59 1.12 -11.74
C LEU A 185 0.24 2.08 -12.56
N ASP A 186 0.54 3.25 -11.99
CA ASP A 186 1.56 4.15 -12.51
C ASP A 186 2.76 4.17 -11.55
N LEU A 187 3.95 4.31 -12.10
CA LEU A 187 5.21 4.26 -11.38
C LEU A 187 5.99 5.54 -11.61
N ASN A 188 6.66 6.04 -10.57
CA ASN A 188 7.58 7.18 -10.68
C ASN A 188 6.95 8.44 -11.31
N VAL A 189 5.65 8.63 -11.11
CA VAL A 189 4.92 9.81 -11.58
C VAL A 189 5.43 11.04 -10.82
N PRO A 190 5.60 12.21 -11.47
CA PRO A 190 5.89 13.45 -10.76
C PRO A 190 4.77 13.75 -9.73
N LEU A 191 5.09 13.61 -8.45
CA LEU A 191 4.17 13.90 -7.35
C LEU A 191 4.22 15.40 -7.03
N HIS A 192 3.44 16.17 -7.78
CA HIS A 192 3.29 17.61 -7.58
C HIS A 192 2.62 17.91 -6.23
N GLU A 193 3.04 18.99 -5.56
CA GLU A 193 2.49 19.39 -4.26
C GLU A 193 0.97 19.56 -4.30
N GLN A 194 0.41 20.03 -5.42
CA GLN A 194 -1.02 20.22 -5.61
C GLN A 194 -1.84 18.94 -5.40
N MET A 195 -1.24 17.75 -5.55
CA MET A 195 -1.94 16.47 -5.27
C MET A 195 -2.29 16.31 -3.78
N PHE A 196 -1.54 16.97 -2.90
CA PHE A 196 -1.66 16.85 -1.43
C PHE A 196 -2.24 18.11 -0.78
N VAL A 197 -2.39 19.21 -1.52
CA VAL A 197 -2.95 20.45 -0.99
C VAL A 197 -4.42 20.27 -0.65
N ARG A 198 -4.83 20.82 0.50
CA ARG A 198 -6.22 20.92 0.94
C ARG A 198 -6.97 21.82 -0.05
N PRO A 199 -8.11 21.39 -0.63
CA PRO A 199 -8.90 22.27 -1.47
C PRO A 199 -9.39 23.47 -0.65
N GLU A 200 -9.41 24.64 -1.28
CA GLU A 200 -10.10 25.79 -0.72
C GLU A 200 -11.59 25.45 -0.65
N SER A 201 -12.21 25.64 0.51
CA SER A 201 -13.66 25.50 0.63
C SER A 201 -14.32 26.52 -0.30
N GLU A 202 -15.10 26.05 -1.28
CA GLU A 202 -15.97 26.94 -2.06
C GLU A 202 -16.89 27.67 -1.07
N ASN A 203 -16.77 29.00 -1.00
CA ASN A 203 -17.67 29.87 -0.24
C ASN A 203 -19.00 30.04 -0.97
#